data_AF-A0A0K8SDZ3-F1
#
_entry.id   AF-A0A0K8SDZ3-F1
#
_cell.length_a   1.000
_cell.length_b   1.000
_cell.length_c   1.000
_cell.angle_alpha   90.00
_cell.angle_beta   90.00
_cell.angle_gamma   90.00
#
_symmetry.space_group_name_H-M   'P 1'
#
loop_
_entity.id
_entity.type
_entity.pdbx_description
1 polymer ?
#
loop_
_entity_poly.entity_id
_entity_poly.type
_entity_poly.pdbx_seq_one_letter_code
_entity_poly.pdbx_strand_id
1 'polypeptide(L)'
;MFASQDYKSALEDAQLALKHKLPDELKLEAYIVMSECYLKMNDKEKARISWTIVSKMAELVQNTDLKTKADSILSNLDEHLSPSKDDTSVDPPELYEGESRAIPGTSSAMSMRRSKDKGRYMVANERLPVGAILTSEEPYASVLNFDKQNNHCLHCYTRLKRVVPCPTCSGVAYCSAPCANAGQVYHQWECQFMELMIGSGMSVNAALSMRMITQSPVEYFLQLVDAIRNNDEHPHLKIYNLETHSQTREPKDFVYRTLMAILQLEIIRASGYFGACGSSGFDGLTEAEMTVGCMLLRHLQLTQYNAHEVFESVVKKEKADWTVNDSKMNYVGLALYPSSAYFNHDCQPTLARYFVGRTLVLRTERPIKAGEEIYENYGPNYLYKPTEDRRKILNARYRFHCSCVPCKENWPALKALPQTTAFFRCTDKQCKGIFKYEEGQATADWTCSNCNTLNNLEDQVSMKKAYQQDFDEGFRLMGERKTAEAETFLSKFVEETSELISQPNYHLNVAMAALRNCWSSYSNFFLI
;
A
#
# COMPACT_ATOMS: atom_id res chain seq x y z
N MET A 1 0.75 -27.06 0.94
CA MET A 1 -0.50 -26.29 1.15
C MET A 1 -1.49 -27.04 2.04
N PHE A 2 -1.84 -28.29 1.72
CA PHE A 2 -2.74 -29.07 2.58
C PHE A 2 -2.17 -29.29 4.00
N ALA A 3 -0.90 -29.70 4.11
CA ALA A 3 -0.22 -29.85 5.40
C ALA A 3 -0.10 -28.55 6.22
N SER A 4 -0.14 -27.39 5.54
CA SER A 4 -0.13 -26.07 6.18
C SER A 4 -1.54 -25.54 6.48
N GLN A 5 -2.57 -26.38 6.37
CA GLN A 5 -3.99 -26.05 6.58
C GLN A 5 -4.53 -24.93 5.67
N ASP A 6 -3.89 -24.67 4.54
CA ASP A 6 -4.34 -23.72 3.52
C ASP A 6 -5.19 -24.47 2.49
N TYR A 7 -6.40 -24.86 2.92
CA TYR A 7 -7.27 -25.76 2.17
C TYR A 7 -7.81 -25.13 0.87
N LYS A 8 -8.09 -23.82 0.87
CA LYS A 8 -8.51 -23.06 -0.30
C LYS A 8 -7.43 -23.10 -1.39
N SER A 9 -6.18 -22.79 -1.05
CA SER A 9 -5.07 -22.83 -2.01
C SER A 9 -4.78 -24.25 -2.49
N ALA A 10 -4.83 -25.24 -1.61
CA ALA A 10 -4.65 -26.65 -1.98
C ALA A 10 -5.75 -27.16 -2.92
N LEU A 11 -7.00 -26.73 -2.70
CA LEU A 11 -8.14 -27.07 -3.56
C LEU A 11 -7.97 -26.49 -4.96
N GLU A 12 -7.68 -25.20 -5.07
CA GLU A 12 -7.48 -24.53 -6.35
C GLU A 12 -6.29 -25.11 -7.13
N ASP A 13 -5.24 -25.56 -6.42
CA ASP A 13 -4.08 -26.21 -7.03
C ASP A 13 -4.45 -27.55 -7.66
N ALA A 14 -5.15 -28.41 -6.93
CA ALA A 14 -5.62 -29.70 -7.44
C ALA A 14 -6.60 -29.52 -8.62
N GLN A 15 -7.50 -28.54 -8.55
CA GLN A 15 -8.40 -28.19 -9.66
C GLN A 15 -7.63 -27.73 -10.90
N LEU A 16 -6.62 -26.87 -10.72
CA LEU A 16 -5.79 -26.39 -11.83
C LEU A 16 -4.99 -27.54 -12.45
N ALA A 17 -4.41 -28.41 -11.63
CA ALA A 17 -3.70 -29.59 -12.10
C ALA A 17 -4.61 -30.49 -12.97
N LEU A 18 -5.81 -30.82 -12.48
CA LEU A 18 -6.79 -31.61 -13.23
C LEU A 18 -7.23 -30.95 -14.55
N LYS A 19 -7.31 -29.61 -14.58
CA LYS A 19 -7.59 -28.85 -15.80
C LYS A 19 -6.45 -28.93 -16.83
N HIS A 20 -5.20 -29.12 -16.39
CA HIS A 20 -4.00 -29.08 -17.23
C HIS A 20 -3.32 -30.45 -17.33
N LYS A 21 -3.85 -31.33 -18.20
CA LYS A 21 -3.22 -32.61 -18.65
C LYS A 21 -2.48 -33.39 -17.54
N LEU A 22 -3.04 -33.44 -16.33
CA LEU A 22 -2.47 -34.24 -15.23
C LEU A 22 -2.40 -35.72 -15.66
N PRO A 23 -1.25 -36.40 -15.51
CA PRO A 23 -1.14 -37.83 -15.79
C PRO A 23 -2.21 -38.64 -15.05
N ASP A 24 -2.75 -39.67 -15.70
CA ASP A 24 -3.89 -40.44 -15.17
C ASP A 24 -3.61 -41.05 -13.79
N GLU A 25 -2.39 -41.51 -13.56
CA GLU A 25 -1.90 -42.04 -12.28
C GLU A 25 -1.95 -41.05 -11.12
N LEU A 26 -1.88 -39.74 -11.39
CA LEU A 26 -1.93 -38.68 -10.37
C LEU A 26 -3.33 -38.11 -10.16
N LYS A 27 -4.30 -38.43 -11.04
CA LYS A 27 -5.67 -37.89 -10.93
C LYS A 27 -6.36 -38.34 -9.66
N LEU A 28 -6.17 -39.60 -9.24
CA LEU A 28 -6.75 -40.13 -8.02
C LEU A 28 -6.30 -39.33 -6.79
N GLU A 29 -5.01 -39.03 -6.70
CA GLU A 29 -4.44 -38.22 -5.62
C GLU A 29 -5.02 -36.80 -5.61
N ALA A 30 -5.12 -36.15 -6.78
CA ALA A 30 -5.72 -34.83 -6.88
C ALA A 30 -7.18 -34.82 -6.40
N TYR A 31 -7.99 -35.82 -6.76
CA TYR A 31 -9.37 -35.94 -6.27
C TYR A 31 -9.45 -36.21 -4.76
N ILE A 32 -8.52 -36.97 -4.17
CA ILE A 32 -8.45 -37.14 -2.72
C ILE A 32 -8.20 -35.78 -2.05
N VAL A 33 -7.19 -35.03 -2.50
CA VAL A 33 -6.88 -33.69 -1.96
C VAL A 33 -8.08 -32.75 -2.06
N MET A 34 -8.73 -32.68 -3.23
CA MET A 34 -9.93 -31.86 -3.41
C MET A 34 -11.03 -32.26 -2.43
N SER A 35 -11.27 -33.56 -2.26
CA SER A 35 -12.33 -34.09 -1.40
C SER A 35 -12.08 -33.78 0.07
N GLU A 36 -10.83 -33.93 0.53
CA GLU A 36 -10.47 -33.54 1.89
C GLU A 36 -10.56 -32.02 2.08
N CYS A 37 -10.14 -31.21 1.11
CA CYS A 37 -10.30 -29.75 1.18
C CYS A 37 -11.77 -29.34 1.32
N TYR A 38 -12.69 -29.89 0.51
CA TYR A 38 -14.11 -29.56 0.61
C TYR A 38 -14.70 -29.91 1.99
N LEU A 39 -14.31 -31.04 2.58
CA LEU A 39 -14.70 -31.38 3.96
C LEU A 39 -14.19 -30.35 4.97
N LYS A 40 -12.92 -29.94 4.85
CA LYS A 40 -12.31 -28.94 5.74
C LYS A 40 -12.85 -27.53 5.54
N MET A 41 -13.41 -27.24 4.37
CA MET A 41 -14.06 -25.97 4.03
C MET A 41 -15.58 -25.98 4.25
N ASN A 42 -16.13 -27.06 4.81
CA ASN A 42 -17.55 -27.24 5.07
C ASN A 42 -18.45 -27.24 3.80
N ASP A 43 -17.90 -27.57 2.63
CA ASP A 43 -18.64 -27.68 1.35
C ASP A 43 -19.14 -29.12 1.16
N LYS A 44 -20.23 -29.44 1.86
CA LYS A 44 -20.82 -30.79 1.93
C LYS A 44 -21.15 -31.38 0.56
N GLU A 45 -21.73 -30.57 -0.33
CA GLU A 45 -22.19 -31.02 -1.64
C GLU A 45 -21.00 -31.40 -2.52
N LYS A 46 -20.00 -30.53 -2.62
CA LYS A 46 -18.81 -30.80 -3.44
C LYS A 46 -17.96 -31.92 -2.86
N ALA A 47 -17.84 -32.01 -1.54
CA ALA A 47 -17.17 -33.12 -0.86
C ALA A 47 -17.79 -34.48 -1.22
N ARG A 48 -19.14 -34.56 -1.22
CA ARG A 48 -19.83 -35.80 -1.60
C ARG A 48 -19.55 -36.18 -3.05
N ILE A 49 -19.63 -35.21 -3.96
CA ILE A 49 -19.37 -35.44 -5.39
C ILE A 49 -17.95 -35.96 -5.59
N SER A 50 -16.95 -35.29 -5.01
CA SER A 50 -15.55 -35.64 -5.21
C SER A 50 -15.18 -36.97 -4.53
N TRP A 51 -15.69 -37.27 -3.33
CA TRP A 51 -15.48 -38.58 -2.68
C TRP A 51 -16.14 -39.73 -3.43
N THR A 52 -17.28 -39.50 -4.10
CA THR A 52 -17.89 -40.50 -4.99
C THR A 52 -16.99 -40.82 -6.17
N ILE A 53 -16.32 -39.80 -6.74
CA ILE A 53 -15.32 -39.99 -7.80
C ILE A 53 -14.13 -40.80 -7.27
N VAL A 54 -13.61 -40.46 -6.08
CA VAL A 54 -12.51 -41.20 -5.44
C VAL A 54 -12.87 -42.67 -5.24
N SER A 55 -14.05 -42.99 -4.72
CA SER A 55 -14.50 -44.38 -4.52
C SER A 55 -14.51 -45.18 -5.83
N LYS A 56 -15.10 -44.62 -6.90
CA LYS A 56 -15.12 -45.25 -8.22
C LYS A 56 -13.72 -45.42 -8.82
N MET A 57 -12.85 -44.42 -8.70
CA MET A 57 -11.49 -44.51 -9.21
C MET A 57 -10.65 -45.52 -8.41
N ALA A 58 -10.83 -45.59 -7.10
CA ALA A 58 -10.17 -46.58 -6.23
C ALA A 58 -10.55 -48.01 -6.62
N GLU A 59 -11.82 -48.25 -6.98
CA GLU A 59 -12.28 -49.53 -7.51
C GLU A 59 -11.59 -49.90 -8.83
N LEU A 60 -11.50 -48.94 -9.77
CA LEU A 60 -10.85 -49.18 -11.07
C LEU A 60 -9.37 -49.53 -10.95
N VAL A 61 -8.66 -48.93 -9.99
CA VAL A 61 -7.24 -49.24 -9.72
C VAL A 61 -7.05 -50.36 -8.68
N GLN A 62 -8.12 -51.06 -8.30
CA GLN A 62 -8.11 -52.18 -7.34
C GLN A 62 -7.53 -51.84 -5.96
N ASN A 63 -7.71 -50.59 -5.50
CA ASN A 63 -7.31 -50.14 -4.17
C ASN A 63 -8.48 -50.27 -3.18
N THR A 64 -8.63 -51.47 -2.61
CA THR A 64 -9.74 -51.83 -1.70
C THR A 64 -9.76 -50.98 -0.42
N ASP A 65 -8.59 -50.66 0.14
CA ASP A 65 -8.47 -49.86 1.37
C ASP A 65 -9.00 -48.44 1.16
N LEU A 66 -8.58 -47.80 0.07
CA LEU A 66 -9.04 -46.45 -0.27
C LEU A 66 -10.53 -46.41 -0.61
N LYS A 67 -11.04 -47.41 -1.33
CA LYS A 67 -12.49 -47.54 -1.62
C LYS A 67 -13.29 -47.61 -0.32
N THR A 68 -12.88 -48.49 0.60
CA THR A 68 -13.52 -48.65 1.91
C THR A 68 -13.48 -47.35 2.72
N LYS A 69 -12.34 -46.64 2.70
CA LYS A 69 -12.22 -45.31 3.33
C LYS A 69 -13.21 -44.31 2.71
N ALA A 70 -13.29 -44.22 1.39
CA ALA A 70 -14.17 -43.29 0.68
C ALA A 70 -15.65 -43.58 0.96
N ASP A 71 -16.07 -44.84 0.94
CA ASP A 71 -17.45 -45.24 1.21
C ASP A 71 -17.86 -44.98 2.67
N SER A 72 -16.94 -45.17 3.62
CA SER A 72 -17.13 -44.81 5.03
C SER A 72 -17.35 -43.30 5.22
N ILE A 73 -16.51 -42.47 4.58
CA ILE A 73 -16.65 -41.00 4.60
C ILE A 73 -17.97 -40.57 3.97
N LEU A 74 -18.36 -41.17 2.84
CA LEU A 74 -19.63 -40.85 2.16
C LEU A 74 -20.86 -41.16 3.03
N SER A 75 -20.79 -42.24 3.82
CA SER A 75 -21.87 -42.67 4.71
C SER A 75 -22.02 -41.74 5.93
N ASN A 76 -20.92 -41.17 6.42
CA ASN A 76 -20.89 -40.34 7.63
C ASN A 76 -20.27 -38.95 7.34
N LEU A 77 -20.71 -38.31 6.26
CA LEU A 77 -20.04 -37.10 5.74
C LEU A 77 -20.08 -35.93 6.75
N ASP A 78 -21.18 -35.81 7.49
CA ASP A 78 -21.37 -34.74 8.48
C ASP A 78 -20.35 -34.81 9.64
N GLU A 79 -19.93 -36.00 10.04
CA GLU A 79 -18.92 -36.20 11.10
C GLU A 79 -17.52 -35.74 10.66
N HIS A 80 -17.29 -35.62 9.35
CA HIS A 80 -15.99 -35.27 8.78
C HIS A 80 -15.88 -33.78 8.37
N LEU A 81 -17.00 -33.05 8.40
CA LEU A 81 -17.01 -31.62 8.15
C LEU A 81 -16.32 -30.87 9.29
N SER A 82 -15.50 -29.88 8.94
CA SER A 82 -14.92 -28.97 9.92
C SER A 82 -15.77 -27.70 10.00
N PRO A 83 -15.85 -27.04 11.17
CA PRO A 83 -16.45 -25.71 11.25
C PRO A 83 -15.78 -24.80 10.23
N SER A 84 -16.57 -24.01 9.50
CA SER A 84 -16.05 -23.04 8.53
C SER A 84 -15.03 -22.14 9.25
N LYS A 85 -13.79 -22.14 8.78
CA LYS A 85 -12.83 -21.09 9.13
C LYS A 85 -13.11 -19.93 8.19
N ASP A 86 -13.27 -18.73 8.76
CA ASP A 86 -13.44 -17.50 7.98
C ASP A 86 -12.33 -17.36 6.94
N ASP A 87 -12.70 -16.81 5.78
CA ASP A 87 -11.73 -16.46 4.73
C ASP A 87 -10.70 -15.51 5.34
N THR A 88 -9.42 -15.89 5.30
CA THR A 88 -8.34 -15.11 5.89
C THR A 88 -7.99 -13.85 5.07
N SER A 89 -8.83 -13.47 4.10
CA SER A 89 -8.64 -12.24 3.33
C SER A 89 -8.94 -11.03 4.21
N VAL A 90 -7.95 -10.18 4.40
CA VAL A 90 -8.10 -8.90 5.11
C VAL A 90 -8.63 -7.89 4.11
N ASP A 91 -9.88 -7.47 4.30
CA ASP A 91 -10.45 -6.39 3.51
C ASP A 91 -9.82 -5.04 3.89
N PRO A 92 -9.74 -4.07 2.96
CA PRO A 92 -9.33 -2.72 3.29
C PRO A 92 -10.25 -2.11 4.36
N PRO A 93 -9.71 -1.30 5.29
CA PRO A 93 -10.50 -0.73 6.37
C PRO A 93 -11.48 0.32 5.84
N GLU A 94 -12.60 0.50 6.57
CA GLU A 94 -13.61 1.50 6.26
C GLU A 94 -13.10 2.93 6.43
N LEU A 95 -13.58 3.84 5.58
CA LEU A 95 -13.24 5.27 5.63
C LEU A 95 -13.95 5.94 6.81
N TYR A 96 -13.21 6.77 7.55
CA TYR A 96 -13.77 7.62 8.60
C TYR A 96 -14.82 8.58 8.02
N GLU A 97 -15.99 8.70 8.64
CA GLU A 97 -17.13 9.49 8.15
C GLU A 97 -17.58 9.15 6.70
N GLY A 98 -17.27 7.93 6.23
CA GLY A 98 -17.68 7.45 4.92
C GLY A 98 -16.96 8.11 3.73
N GLU A 99 -17.31 7.65 2.53
CA GLU A 99 -16.63 8.05 1.30
C GLU A 99 -17.07 9.43 0.78
N SER A 100 -16.09 10.23 0.35
CA SER A 100 -16.28 11.51 -0.30
C SER A 100 -16.79 11.34 -1.73
N ARG A 101 -17.93 11.98 -2.03
CA ARG A 101 -18.45 12.06 -3.40
C ARG A 101 -17.54 12.84 -4.35
N ALA A 102 -16.79 13.81 -3.82
CA ALA A 102 -15.93 14.69 -4.63
C ALA A 102 -14.60 14.02 -5.00
N ILE A 103 -14.08 13.18 -4.11
CA ILE A 103 -12.79 12.51 -4.26
C ILE A 103 -12.97 11.03 -3.83
N PRO A 104 -13.42 10.15 -4.74
CA PRO A 104 -13.57 8.73 -4.44
C PRO A 104 -12.28 8.11 -3.90
N GLY A 105 -12.43 7.11 -3.02
CA GLY A 105 -11.35 6.48 -2.26
C GLY A 105 -10.89 7.27 -1.03
N THR A 106 -11.56 8.38 -0.70
CA THR A 106 -11.18 9.23 0.44
C THR A 106 -12.35 9.55 1.38
N SER A 107 -12.03 9.87 2.63
CA SER A 107 -13.01 10.26 3.67
C SER A 107 -13.72 11.58 3.35
N SER A 108 -15.01 11.67 3.67
CA SER A 108 -15.79 12.91 3.60
C SER A 108 -15.38 13.98 4.62
N ALA A 109 -14.61 13.60 5.65
CA ALA A 109 -14.10 14.48 6.70
C ALA A 109 -12.92 15.37 6.25
N MET A 110 -12.53 15.33 4.98
CA MET A 110 -11.52 16.23 4.41
C MET A 110 -11.89 16.75 3.02
N SER A 111 -11.25 17.84 2.62
CA SER A 111 -11.47 18.48 1.33
C SER A 111 -10.16 18.85 0.66
N MET A 112 -10.13 18.80 -0.67
CA MET A 112 -9.07 19.44 -1.46
C MET A 112 -9.30 20.96 -1.53
N ARG A 113 -8.22 21.71 -1.44
CA ARG A 113 -8.12 23.15 -1.68
C ARG A 113 -6.99 23.45 -2.67
N ARG A 114 -6.93 24.69 -3.15
CA ARG A 114 -5.87 25.17 -4.04
C ARG A 114 -5.34 26.53 -3.59
N SER A 115 -4.04 26.73 -3.71
CA SER A 115 -3.39 28.05 -3.55
C SER A 115 -2.27 28.23 -4.57
N LYS A 116 -1.81 29.47 -4.75
CA LYS A 116 -0.69 29.78 -5.67
C LYS A 116 0.62 29.12 -5.21
N ASP A 117 0.87 29.09 -3.91
CA ASP A 117 2.16 28.65 -3.36
C ASP A 117 2.24 27.12 -3.17
N LYS A 118 1.10 26.46 -2.92
CA LYS A 118 1.05 25.02 -2.60
C LYS A 118 0.45 24.16 -3.71
N GLY A 119 -0.09 24.76 -4.76
CA GLY A 119 -0.90 24.03 -5.73
C GLY A 119 -2.13 23.43 -5.04
N ARG A 120 -2.38 22.13 -5.23
CA ARG A 120 -3.44 21.39 -4.52
C ARG A 120 -2.95 20.97 -3.13
N TYR A 121 -3.85 20.96 -2.15
CA TYR A 121 -3.56 20.45 -0.82
C TYR A 121 -4.84 19.96 -0.12
N MET A 122 -4.70 19.05 0.84
CA MET A 122 -5.81 18.46 1.59
C MET A 122 -5.95 19.14 2.96
N VAL A 123 -7.18 19.42 3.39
CA VAL A 123 -7.49 20.00 4.71
C VAL A 123 -8.56 19.21 5.42
N ALA A 124 -8.46 19.10 6.74
CA ALA A 124 -9.49 18.51 7.57
C ALA A 124 -10.72 19.43 7.64
N ASN A 125 -11.92 18.88 7.44
CA ASN A 125 -13.17 19.62 7.58
C ASN A 125 -13.58 19.73 9.07
N GLU A 126 -13.10 18.81 9.89
CA GLU A 126 -13.40 18.70 11.32
C GLU A 126 -12.18 18.20 12.11
N ARG A 127 -12.35 17.95 13.42
CA ARG A 127 -11.29 17.34 14.24
C ARG A 127 -11.19 15.85 13.89
N LEU A 128 -10.02 15.41 13.45
CA LEU A 128 -9.76 14.01 13.15
C LEU A 128 -8.98 13.36 14.31
N PRO A 129 -9.46 12.25 14.89
CA PRO A 129 -8.75 11.54 15.96
C PRO A 129 -7.55 10.75 15.40
N VAL A 130 -6.68 10.25 16.28
CA VAL A 130 -5.66 9.24 15.96
C VAL A 130 -6.33 8.00 15.40
N GLY A 131 -5.76 7.46 14.32
CA GLY A 131 -6.24 6.22 13.73
C GLY A 131 -7.45 6.36 12.79
N ALA A 132 -7.91 7.57 12.48
CA ALA A 132 -8.93 7.79 11.45
C ALA A 132 -8.39 7.41 10.06
N ILE A 133 -9.13 6.58 9.33
CA ILE A 133 -8.79 6.16 7.97
C ILE A 133 -9.29 7.21 6.98
N LEU A 134 -8.38 7.93 6.35
CA LEU A 134 -8.73 9.03 5.44
C LEU A 134 -8.69 8.62 3.97
N THR A 135 -7.94 7.59 3.62
CA THR A 135 -7.84 7.11 2.24
C THR A 135 -7.72 5.61 2.23
N SER A 136 -8.45 4.98 1.32
CA SER A 136 -8.41 3.55 0.99
C SER A 136 -8.59 3.48 -0.53
N GLU A 137 -7.49 3.38 -1.26
CA GLU A 137 -7.46 3.59 -2.71
C GLU A 137 -6.75 2.44 -3.43
N GLU A 138 -7.45 1.80 -4.36
CA GLU A 138 -6.84 0.87 -5.33
C GLU A 138 -5.98 1.65 -6.34
N PRO A 139 -4.87 1.08 -6.81
CA PRO A 139 -4.00 1.79 -7.74
C PRO A 139 -4.66 1.95 -9.11
N TYR A 140 -4.49 3.13 -9.71
CA TYR A 140 -4.86 3.35 -11.11
C TYR A 140 -4.07 2.43 -12.05
N ALA A 141 -2.77 2.28 -11.80
CA ALA A 141 -1.87 1.37 -12.48
C ALA A 141 -0.75 0.98 -11.50
N SER A 142 -0.19 -0.22 -11.66
CA SER A 142 0.89 -0.67 -10.79
C SER A 142 1.84 -1.65 -11.47
N VAL A 143 3.13 -1.60 -11.10
CA VAL A 143 4.20 -2.50 -11.53
C VAL A 143 4.86 -3.19 -10.34
N LEU A 144 4.96 -4.53 -10.42
CA LEU A 144 5.79 -5.31 -9.49
C LEU A 144 7.26 -5.06 -9.84
N ASN A 145 8.11 -4.87 -8.84
CA ASN A 145 9.55 -4.74 -9.07
C ASN A 145 10.08 -5.99 -9.80
N PHE A 146 10.94 -5.78 -10.80
CA PHE A 146 11.44 -6.87 -11.63
C PHE A 146 12.15 -7.96 -10.82
N ASP A 147 12.85 -7.60 -9.73
CA ASP A 147 13.52 -8.54 -8.82
C ASP A 147 12.57 -9.37 -7.94
N LYS A 148 11.26 -9.08 -7.96
CA LYS A 148 10.22 -9.78 -7.19
C LYS A 148 9.35 -10.72 -8.03
N GLN A 149 9.53 -10.75 -9.34
CA GLN A 149 8.67 -11.53 -10.26
C GLN A 149 8.77 -13.04 -10.07
N ASN A 150 9.83 -13.53 -9.43
CA ASN A 150 10.04 -14.95 -9.14
C ASN A 150 9.32 -15.43 -7.86
N ASN A 151 8.88 -14.53 -6.98
CA ASN A 151 8.34 -14.89 -5.67
C ASN A 151 7.10 -14.10 -5.24
N HIS A 152 6.62 -13.13 -6.04
CA HIS A 152 5.36 -12.43 -5.81
C HIS A 152 4.44 -12.53 -7.03
N CYS A 153 3.14 -12.50 -6.79
CA CYS A 153 2.13 -12.41 -7.82
C CYS A 153 2.33 -11.13 -8.64
N LEU A 154 2.40 -11.25 -9.98
CA LEU A 154 2.56 -10.10 -10.87
C LEU A 154 1.46 -9.06 -10.70
N HIS A 155 0.24 -9.50 -10.38
CA HIS A 155 -0.91 -8.63 -10.28
C HIS A 155 -1.12 -8.06 -8.87
N CYS A 156 -1.24 -8.89 -7.83
CA CYS A 156 -1.61 -8.45 -6.47
C CYS A 156 -0.43 -8.25 -5.51
N TYR A 157 0.79 -8.59 -5.94
CA TYR A 157 2.03 -8.49 -5.16
C TYR A 157 2.09 -9.34 -3.90
N THR A 158 1.12 -10.22 -3.66
CA THR A 158 1.22 -11.20 -2.58
C THR A 158 2.34 -12.20 -2.88
N ARG A 159 3.11 -12.56 -1.85
CA ARG A 159 4.10 -13.65 -1.94
C ARG A 159 3.45 -14.95 -2.40
N LEU A 160 4.07 -15.59 -3.39
CA LEU A 160 3.56 -16.82 -3.99
C LEU A 160 3.76 -17.99 -3.02
N LYS A 161 2.65 -18.52 -2.49
CA LYS A 161 2.59 -19.85 -1.86
C LYS A 161 2.22 -20.93 -2.88
N ARG A 162 1.48 -20.52 -3.90
CA ARG A 162 1.01 -21.28 -5.06
C ARG A 162 1.32 -20.47 -6.31
N VAL A 163 1.62 -21.16 -7.40
CA VAL A 163 1.99 -20.56 -8.68
C VAL A 163 0.95 -20.93 -9.74
N VAL A 164 0.30 -19.92 -10.30
CA VAL A 164 -0.38 -20.00 -11.59
C VAL A 164 0.56 -19.35 -12.62
N PRO A 165 1.22 -20.13 -13.50
CA PRO A 165 2.19 -19.58 -14.44
C PRO A 165 1.50 -18.86 -15.61
N CYS A 166 2.21 -17.93 -16.25
CA CYS A 166 1.81 -17.47 -17.57
C CYS A 166 1.93 -18.63 -18.57
N PRO A 167 0.95 -18.88 -19.46
CA PRO A 167 1.02 -19.99 -20.39
C PRO A 167 2.03 -19.77 -21.53
N THR A 168 2.48 -18.52 -21.74
CA THR A 168 3.29 -18.12 -22.91
C THR A 168 4.69 -17.63 -22.56
N CYS A 169 5.00 -17.40 -21.27
CA CYS A 169 6.35 -17.06 -20.82
C CYS A 169 6.67 -17.68 -19.46
N SER A 170 7.95 -17.77 -19.13
CA SER A 170 8.45 -18.23 -17.84
C SER A 170 8.79 -17.08 -16.86
N GLY A 171 8.58 -15.82 -17.27
CA GLY A 171 9.06 -14.64 -16.53
C GLY A 171 8.16 -14.19 -15.39
N VAL A 172 6.89 -14.61 -15.36
CA VAL A 172 5.92 -14.11 -14.37
C VAL A 172 5.00 -15.22 -13.86
N ALA A 173 4.46 -15.00 -12.66
CA ALA A 173 3.52 -15.90 -12.01
C ALA A 173 2.42 -15.12 -11.26
N TYR A 174 1.32 -15.82 -10.99
CA TYR A 174 0.16 -15.30 -10.26
C TYR A 174 -0.19 -16.21 -9.08
N CYS A 175 -0.84 -15.67 -8.05
CA CYS A 175 -1.29 -16.48 -6.91
C CYS A 175 -2.56 -17.29 -7.22
N SER A 176 -3.37 -16.83 -8.19
CA SER A 176 -4.69 -17.40 -8.51
C SER A 176 -5.08 -17.13 -9.96
N ALA A 177 -6.07 -17.88 -10.46
CA ALA A 177 -6.62 -17.68 -11.80
C ALA A 177 -7.26 -16.29 -11.99
N PRO A 178 -8.01 -15.72 -11.01
CA PRO A 178 -8.47 -14.34 -11.08
C PRO A 178 -7.32 -13.33 -11.25
N CYS A 179 -6.22 -13.49 -10.50
CA CYS A 179 -5.04 -12.63 -10.66
C CYS A 179 -4.37 -12.80 -12.02
N ALA A 180 -4.32 -14.02 -12.57
CA ALA A 180 -3.80 -14.27 -13.91
C ALA A 180 -4.65 -13.57 -14.99
N ASN A 181 -5.98 -13.64 -14.88
CA ASN A 181 -6.89 -12.97 -15.80
C ASN A 181 -6.78 -11.44 -15.71
N ALA A 182 -6.79 -10.89 -14.50
CA ALA A 182 -6.62 -9.45 -14.28
C ALA A 182 -5.23 -8.96 -14.72
N GLY A 183 -4.20 -9.79 -14.54
CA GLY A 183 -2.84 -9.51 -15.01
C GLY A 183 -2.70 -9.52 -16.52
N GLN A 184 -3.45 -10.37 -17.22
CA GLN A 184 -3.36 -10.48 -18.68
C GLN A 184 -3.77 -9.20 -19.40
N VAL A 185 -4.62 -8.37 -18.80
CA VAL A 185 -5.06 -7.09 -19.36
C VAL A 185 -3.87 -6.26 -19.87
N TYR A 186 -2.79 -6.17 -19.09
CA TYR A 186 -1.55 -5.46 -19.47
C TYR A 186 -0.41 -6.42 -19.83
N HIS A 187 -0.31 -7.58 -19.19
CA HIS A 187 0.81 -8.50 -19.41
C HIS A 187 0.84 -9.07 -20.84
N GLN A 188 -0.30 -9.23 -21.50
CA GLN A 188 -0.35 -9.72 -22.88
C GLN A 188 0.51 -8.87 -23.84
N TRP A 189 0.64 -7.57 -23.57
CA TRP A 189 1.43 -6.63 -24.36
C TRP A 189 2.91 -6.59 -23.95
N GLU A 190 3.21 -7.06 -22.73
CA GLU A 190 4.57 -7.11 -22.16
C GLU A 190 5.24 -8.47 -22.39
N CYS A 191 4.45 -9.53 -22.53
CA CYS A 191 4.86 -10.92 -22.36
C CYS A 191 6.09 -11.32 -23.19
N GLN A 192 6.10 -10.94 -24.47
CA GLN A 192 7.18 -11.27 -25.42
C GLN A 192 8.39 -10.33 -25.29
N PHE A 193 8.25 -9.21 -24.58
CA PHE A 193 9.25 -8.14 -24.50
C PHE A 193 9.85 -7.98 -23.11
N MET A 194 9.50 -8.86 -22.15
CA MET A 194 10.00 -8.79 -20.77
C MET A 194 11.53 -8.71 -20.68
N GLU A 195 12.24 -9.54 -21.45
CA GLU A 195 13.71 -9.52 -21.48
C GLU A 195 14.27 -8.21 -22.04
N LEU A 196 13.63 -7.65 -23.07
CA LEU A 196 14.02 -6.35 -23.63
C LEU A 196 13.74 -5.21 -22.64
N MET A 197 12.60 -5.22 -21.96
CA MET A 197 12.27 -4.24 -20.93
C MET A 197 13.33 -4.25 -19.82
N ILE A 198 13.65 -5.44 -19.28
CA ILE A 198 14.65 -5.57 -18.21
C ILE A 198 16.06 -5.25 -18.73
N GLY A 199 16.45 -5.83 -19.86
CA GLY A 199 17.79 -5.71 -20.45
C GLY A 199 18.13 -4.32 -20.98
N SER A 200 17.13 -3.53 -21.38
CA SER A 200 17.31 -2.12 -21.76
C SER A 200 17.52 -1.18 -20.56
N GLY A 201 17.39 -1.68 -19.34
CA GLY A 201 17.44 -0.86 -18.12
C GLY A 201 16.17 -0.05 -17.89
N MET A 202 15.02 -0.48 -18.43
CA MET A 202 13.74 0.16 -18.14
C MET A 202 13.50 0.14 -16.62
N SER A 203 13.23 1.32 -16.05
CA SER A 203 12.89 1.41 -14.63
C SER A 203 11.43 1.02 -14.36
N VAL A 204 11.10 0.69 -13.11
CA VAL A 204 9.70 0.46 -12.71
C VAL A 204 8.80 1.68 -12.91
N ASN A 205 9.35 2.91 -12.85
CA ASN A 205 8.63 4.14 -13.22
C ASN A 205 8.28 4.19 -14.70
N ALA A 206 9.19 3.70 -15.55
CA ALA A 206 8.98 3.62 -16.98
C ALA A 206 7.96 2.51 -17.31
N ALA A 207 8.11 1.31 -16.74
CA ALA A 207 7.12 0.26 -16.89
C ALA A 207 5.73 0.68 -16.41
N LEU A 208 5.64 1.49 -15.34
CA LEU A 208 4.37 2.02 -14.86
C LEU A 208 3.70 2.94 -15.89
N SER A 209 4.49 3.81 -16.54
CA SER A 209 4.02 4.63 -17.68
C SER A 209 3.42 3.78 -18.80
N MET A 210 4.07 2.66 -19.15
CA MET A 210 3.55 1.73 -20.15
C MET A 210 2.23 1.09 -19.70
N ARG A 211 2.13 0.61 -18.44
CA ARG A 211 0.89 0.01 -17.90
C ARG A 211 -0.27 0.99 -17.77
N MET A 212 0.01 2.27 -17.55
CA MET A 212 -1.03 3.31 -17.57
C MET A 212 -1.72 3.42 -18.93
N ILE A 213 -1.06 2.99 -20.01
CA ILE A 213 -1.64 2.84 -21.35
C ILE A 213 -2.23 1.45 -21.55
N THR A 214 -1.43 0.41 -21.40
CA THR A 214 -1.77 -0.95 -21.87
C THR A 214 -2.91 -1.62 -21.10
N GLN A 215 -3.36 -1.03 -19.99
CA GLN A 215 -4.54 -1.50 -19.26
C GLN A 215 -5.88 -1.05 -19.84
N SER A 216 -5.88 -0.26 -20.91
CA SER A 216 -7.08 0.21 -21.60
C SER A 216 -6.89 0.13 -23.12
N PRO A 217 -7.95 -0.04 -23.92
CA PRO A 217 -7.83 -0.09 -25.38
C PRO A 217 -7.45 1.29 -25.94
N VAL A 218 -6.91 1.35 -27.17
CA VAL A 218 -6.41 2.60 -27.77
C VAL A 218 -7.51 3.67 -27.88
N GLU A 219 -8.75 3.26 -28.13
CA GLU A 219 -9.92 4.14 -28.28
C GLU A 219 -10.17 4.97 -27.01
N TYR A 220 -9.87 4.43 -25.83
CA TYR A 220 -9.97 5.14 -24.56
C TYR A 220 -9.08 6.40 -24.55
N PHE A 221 -7.88 6.31 -25.13
CA PHE A 221 -6.95 7.43 -25.19
C PHE A 221 -7.27 8.41 -26.32
N LEU A 222 -7.84 7.93 -27.43
CA LEU A 222 -8.37 8.82 -28.46
C LEU A 222 -9.53 9.67 -27.93
N GLN A 223 -10.45 9.05 -27.18
CA GLN A 223 -11.55 9.75 -26.51
C GLN A 223 -11.06 10.77 -25.47
N LEU A 224 -9.94 10.50 -24.78
CA LEU A 224 -9.32 11.50 -23.91
C LEU A 224 -8.88 12.75 -24.68
N VAL A 225 -8.32 12.60 -25.88
CA VAL A 225 -7.91 13.75 -26.70
C VAL A 225 -9.12 14.59 -27.09
N ASP A 226 -10.21 13.93 -27.50
CA ASP A 226 -11.47 14.62 -27.81
C ASP A 226 -12.04 15.34 -26.59
N ALA A 227 -12.03 14.67 -25.43
CA ALA A 227 -12.48 15.28 -24.18
C ALA A 227 -11.64 16.51 -23.78
N ILE A 228 -10.32 16.47 -23.98
CA ILE A 228 -9.46 17.64 -23.76
C ILE A 228 -9.82 18.78 -24.72
N ARG A 229 -10.03 18.48 -26.01
CA ARG A 229 -10.36 19.47 -27.04
C ARG A 229 -11.73 20.12 -26.79
N ASN A 230 -12.69 19.33 -26.33
CA ASN A 230 -14.08 19.77 -26.12
C ASN A 230 -14.37 20.24 -24.68
N ASN A 231 -13.41 20.10 -23.77
CA ASN A 231 -13.57 20.36 -22.33
C ASN A 231 -14.66 19.46 -21.69
N ASP A 232 -14.70 18.19 -22.07
CA ASP A 232 -15.57 17.15 -21.53
C ASP A 232 -14.89 16.36 -20.38
N GLU A 233 -15.68 15.58 -19.64
CA GLU A 233 -15.14 14.68 -18.62
C GLU A 233 -14.55 13.40 -19.23
N HIS A 234 -13.42 12.97 -18.69
CA HIS A 234 -12.83 11.67 -18.98
C HIS A 234 -12.07 11.15 -17.76
N PRO A 235 -12.18 9.86 -17.39
CA PRO A 235 -11.58 9.34 -16.15
C PRO A 235 -10.06 9.58 -16.07
N HIS A 236 -9.36 9.47 -17.21
CA HIS A 236 -7.92 9.70 -17.28
C HIS A 236 -7.50 11.17 -17.07
N LEU A 237 -8.41 12.16 -17.13
CA LEU A 237 -8.04 13.56 -16.90
C LEU A 237 -7.46 13.79 -15.51
N LYS A 238 -7.92 13.02 -14.51
CA LYS A 238 -7.36 13.07 -13.14
C LYS A 238 -5.86 12.73 -13.14
N ILE A 239 -5.46 11.78 -13.99
CA ILE A 239 -4.09 11.32 -14.18
C ILE A 239 -3.29 12.32 -15.02
N TYR A 240 -3.86 12.74 -16.14
CA TYR A 240 -3.25 13.69 -17.06
C TYR A 240 -2.92 15.01 -16.38
N ASN A 241 -3.75 15.46 -15.44
CA ASN A 241 -3.58 16.71 -14.69
C ASN A 241 -2.66 16.59 -13.46
N LEU A 242 -1.94 15.48 -13.29
CA LEU A 242 -0.90 15.35 -12.27
C LEU A 242 0.36 16.15 -12.65
N GLU A 243 1.10 16.58 -11.62
CA GLU A 243 2.27 17.45 -11.76
C GLU A 243 3.41 16.77 -12.51
N THR A 244 4.11 17.53 -13.35
CA THR A 244 5.26 17.05 -14.15
C THR A 244 6.49 17.91 -14.03
N HIS A 245 6.36 19.08 -13.43
CA HIS A 245 7.37 20.14 -13.44
C HIS A 245 7.92 20.42 -14.84
N SER A 246 7.11 20.23 -15.89
CA SER A 246 7.54 20.31 -17.29
C SER A 246 8.20 21.65 -17.62
N GLN A 247 7.70 22.74 -17.04
CA GLN A 247 8.23 24.10 -17.25
C GLN A 247 9.66 24.32 -16.71
N THR A 248 10.12 23.49 -15.77
CA THR A 248 11.45 23.63 -15.13
C THR A 248 12.38 22.46 -15.44
N ARG A 249 12.01 21.57 -16.37
CA ARG A 249 12.82 20.43 -16.77
C ARG A 249 13.94 20.88 -17.71
N GLU A 250 15.15 20.36 -17.46
CA GLU A 250 16.29 20.53 -18.35
C GLU A 250 16.08 19.80 -19.68
N PRO A 251 16.56 20.34 -20.82
CA PRO A 251 16.45 19.69 -22.13
C PRO A 251 16.96 18.24 -22.16
N LYS A 252 18.04 17.96 -21.41
CA LYS A 252 18.63 16.62 -21.30
C LYS A 252 17.65 15.59 -20.73
N ASP A 253 16.82 15.98 -19.77
CA ASP A 253 15.80 15.10 -19.17
C ASP A 253 14.70 14.75 -20.18
N PHE A 254 14.27 15.72 -21.00
CA PHE A 254 13.32 15.48 -22.09
C PHE A 254 13.86 14.49 -23.11
N VAL A 255 15.14 14.59 -23.49
CA VAL A 255 15.75 13.64 -24.44
C VAL A 255 15.68 12.21 -23.90
N TYR A 256 16.10 11.97 -22.65
CA TYR A 256 16.05 10.63 -22.06
C TYR A 256 14.63 10.06 -21.97
N ARG A 257 13.64 10.89 -21.58
CA ARG A 257 12.25 10.43 -21.52
C ARG A 257 11.66 10.18 -22.90
N THR A 258 12.04 10.98 -23.90
CA THR A 258 11.60 10.77 -25.28
C THR A 258 12.15 9.47 -25.84
N LEU A 259 13.44 9.16 -25.60
CA LEU A 259 14.02 7.87 -26.00
C LEU A 259 13.31 6.68 -25.34
N MET A 260 13.00 6.78 -24.04
CA MET A 260 12.24 5.74 -23.34
C MET A 260 10.78 5.65 -23.83
N ALA A 261 10.13 6.76 -24.14
CA ALA A 261 8.78 6.78 -24.72
C ALA A 261 8.75 6.12 -26.11
N ILE A 262 9.76 6.37 -26.94
CA ILE A 262 9.91 5.71 -28.25
C ILE A 262 10.12 4.20 -28.05
N LEU A 263 11.00 3.77 -27.14
CA LEU A 263 11.18 2.35 -26.84
C LEU A 263 9.86 1.69 -26.40
N GLN A 264 9.11 2.34 -25.52
CA GLN A 264 7.80 1.86 -25.06
C GLN A 264 6.79 1.78 -26.21
N LEU A 265 6.76 2.81 -27.07
CA LEU A 265 5.88 2.84 -28.23
C LEU A 265 6.20 1.69 -29.18
N GLU A 266 7.47 1.43 -29.47
CA GLU A 266 7.88 0.31 -30.33
C GLU A 266 7.51 -1.06 -29.74
N ILE A 267 7.65 -1.24 -28.42
CA ILE A 267 7.19 -2.46 -27.73
C ILE A 267 5.67 -2.62 -27.91
N ILE A 268 4.90 -1.55 -27.65
CA ILE A 268 3.44 -1.58 -27.74
C ILE A 268 2.99 -1.82 -29.20
N ARG A 269 3.66 -1.22 -30.20
CA ARG A 269 3.41 -1.47 -31.63
C ARG A 269 3.68 -2.92 -32.01
N ALA A 270 4.85 -3.44 -31.65
CA ALA A 270 5.25 -4.81 -31.94
C ALA A 270 4.36 -5.85 -31.22
N SER A 271 3.75 -5.48 -30.09
CA SER A 271 2.80 -6.33 -29.37
C SER A 271 1.42 -6.44 -30.03
N GLY A 272 1.12 -5.60 -31.02
CA GLY A 272 -0.16 -5.57 -31.72
C GLY A 272 -1.26 -4.77 -31.02
N TYR A 273 -0.94 -4.00 -29.99
CA TYR A 273 -1.91 -3.21 -29.19
C TYR A 273 -2.80 -2.28 -30.03
N PHE A 274 -2.27 -1.69 -31.09
CA PHE A 274 -3.00 -0.74 -31.92
C PHE A 274 -3.98 -1.40 -32.90
N GLY A 275 -3.89 -2.71 -33.14
CA GLY A 275 -4.75 -3.42 -34.09
C GLY A 275 -4.84 -2.70 -35.45
N ALA A 276 -6.06 -2.43 -35.91
CA ALA A 276 -6.31 -1.74 -37.18
C ALA A 276 -5.91 -0.24 -37.19
N CYS A 277 -5.70 0.36 -36.01
CA CYS A 277 -5.26 1.75 -35.86
C CYS A 277 -3.73 1.91 -35.94
N GLY A 278 -2.99 0.80 -35.99
CA GLY A 278 -1.53 0.77 -36.06
C GLY A 278 -1.01 0.85 -37.49
N SER A 279 0.25 1.26 -37.62
CA SER A 279 0.96 1.17 -38.90
C SER A 279 1.49 -0.24 -39.14
N SER A 280 1.62 -0.64 -40.41
CA SER A 280 2.10 -1.97 -40.80
C SER A 280 3.62 -2.06 -40.97
N GLY A 281 4.37 -0.97 -40.74
CA GLY A 281 5.81 -0.89 -40.97
C GLY A 281 6.49 0.11 -40.05
N PHE A 282 7.82 0.16 -40.07
CA PHE A 282 8.59 1.02 -39.15
C PHE A 282 8.58 2.51 -39.51
N ASP A 283 8.25 2.84 -40.77
CA ASP A 283 8.29 4.21 -41.28
C ASP A 283 6.96 4.95 -41.08
N GLY A 284 7.01 5.99 -40.25
CA GLY A 284 5.85 6.84 -39.95
C GLY A 284 4.98 6.31 -38.80
N LEU A 285 4.29 7.23 -38.12
CA LEU A 285 3.35 6.93 -37.05
C LEU A 285 1.94 7.30 -37.50
N THR A 286 0.95 6.47 -37.17
CA THR A 286 -0.45 6.88 -37.26
C THR A 286 -0.78 7.95 -36.22
N GLU A 287 -1.91 8.64 -36.37
CA GLU A 287 -2.37 9.60 -35.36
C GLU A 287 -2.55 8.94 -33.98
N ALA A 288 -3.02 7.68 -33.95
CA ALA A 288 -3.17 6.91 -32.73
C ALA A 288 -1.82 6.58 -32.08
N GLU A 289 -0.85 6.12 -32.87
CA GLU A 289 0.51 5.84 -32.38
C GLU A 289 1.21 7.10 -31.86
N MET A 290 1.08 8.22 -32.57
CA MET A 290 1.63 9.51 -32.15
C MET A 290 0.96 10.00 -30.86
N THR A 291 -0.36 9.87 -30.75
CA THR A 291 -1.13 10.21 -29.54
C THR A 291 -0.63 9.41 -28.33
N VAL A 292 -0.54 8.09 -28.46
CA VAL A 292 -0.04 7.22 -27.39
C VAL A 292 1.42 7.53 -27.07
N GLY A 293 2.28 7.76 -28.07
CA GLY A 293 3.67 8.18 -27.86
C GLY A 293 3.79 9.46 -27.03
N CYS A 294 2.97 10.47 -27.33
CA CYS A 294 2.90 11.70 -26.53
C CYS A 294 2.41 11.43 -25.10
N MET A 295 1.45 10.52 -24.91
CA MET A 295 0.97 10.14 -23.57
C MET A 295 2.03 9.39 -22.77
N LEU A 296 2.76 8.44 -23.37
CA LEU A 296 3.89 7.77 -22.72
C LEU A 296 4.95 8.78 -22.26
N LEU A 297 5.28 9.77 -23.10
CA LEU A 297 6.19 10.85 -22.70
C LEU A 297 5.62 11.69 -21.54
N ARG A 298 4.33 11.99 -21.54
CA ARG A 298 3.65 12.71 -20.45
C ARG A 298 3.63 11.91 -19.16
N HIS A 299 3.38 10.60 -19.24
CA HIS A 299 3.36 9.67 -18.11
C HIS A 299 4.76 9.48 -17.53
N LEU A 300 5.78 9.32 -18.36
CA LEU A 300 7.17 9.32 -17.89
C LEU A 300 7.52 10.57 -17.10
N GLN A 301 6.99 11.74 -17.46
CA GLN A 301 7.22 12.98 -16.70
C GLN A 301 6.45 13.04 -15.37
N LEU A 302 5.34 12.32 -15.20
CA LEU A 302 4.52 12.40 -14.00
C LEU A 302 4.85 11.30 -12.98
N THR A 303 5.24 10.10 -13.41
CA THR A 303 5.43 8.94 -12.51
C THR A 303 6.47 9.23 -11.43
N GLN A 304 7.55 9.94 -11.76
CA GLN A 304 8.61 10.31 -10.81
C GLN A 304 8.10 11.06 -9.56
N TYR A 305 7.05 11.88 -9.71
CA TYR A 305 6.56 12.76 -8.64
C TYR A 305 5.30 12.24 -7.95
N ASN A 306 4.49 11.45 -8.66
CA ASN A 306 3.14 11.10 -8.19
C ASN A 306 3.00 9.59 -7.87
N ALA A 307 3.95 8.75 -8.26
CA ALA A 307 3.91 7.33 -7.95
C ALA A 307 4.38 7.03 -6.52
N HIS A 308 3.77 6.01 -5.92
CA HIS A 308 4.01 5.57 -4.56
C HIS A 308 4.65 4.20 -4.57
N GLU A 309 5.67 4.03 -3.74
CA GLU A 309 6.31 2.74 -3.52
C GLU A 309 5.36 1.83 -2.72
N VAL A 310 5.06 0.65 -3.28
CA VAL A 310 4.30 -0.39 -2.60
C VAL A 310 5.29 -1.28 -1.85
N PHE A 311 5.01 -1.53 -0.58
CA PHE A 311 5.90 -2.29 0.29
C PHE A 311 5.14 -3.29 1.16
N GLU A 312 5.90 -4.23 1.70
CA GLU A 312 5.50 -5.18 2.73
C GLU A 312 6.43 -5.02 3.94
N SER A 313 5.97 -5.44 5.11
CA SER A 313 6.77 -5.48 6.35
C SER A 313 7.34 -6.89 6.54
N VAL A 314 8.66 -7.00 6.71
CA VAL A 314 9.34 -8.29 6.90
C VAL A 314 10.11 -8.35 8.21
N VAL A 315 10.02 -9.49 8.90
CA VAL A 315 10.84 -9.81 10.08
C VAL A 315 11.60 -11.10 9.81
N LYS A 316 12.91 -11.10 10.07
CA LYS A 316 13.76 -12.29 9.93
C LYS A 316 13.57 -13.23 11.13
N LYS A 317 13.26 -14.50 10.89
CA LYS A 317 12.98 -15.51 11.94
C LYS A 317 14.16 -15.85 12.85
N GLU A 318 15.37 -15.48 12.49
CA GLU A 318 16.59 -15.74 13.26
C GLU A 318 16.57 -15.15 14.68
N LYS A 319 15.69 -14.17 14.94
CA LYS A 319 15.48 -13.55 16.26
C LYS A 319 14.26 -14.19 16.95
N ALA A 320 14.47 -15.09 17.92
CA ALA A 320 13.39 -15.81 18.61
C ALA A 320 12.40 -14.85 19.35
N ASP A 321 12.91 -13.73 19.85
CA ASP A 321 12.22 -12.69 20.62
C ASP A 321 11.81 -11.47 19.75
N TRP A 322 11.60 -11.66 18.45
CA TRP A 322 11.19 -10.56 17.57
C TRP A 322 9.87 -9.91 18.01
N THR A 323 9.78 -8.60 17.81
CA THR A 323 8.58 -7.77 17.95
C THR A 323 8.23 -7.11 16.62
N VAL A 324 7.02 -6.56 16.47
CA VAL A 324 6.66 -5.84 15.23
C VAL A 324 7.54 -4.61 14.96
N ASN A 325 8.21 -4.06 15.98
CA ASN A 325 9.18 -2.97 15.83
C ASN A 325 10.51 -3.42 15.19
N ASP A 326 10.78 -4.73 15.14
CA ASP A 326 11.92 -5.29 14.42
C ASP A 326 11.66 -5.43 12.92
N SER A 327 10.43 -5.14 12.46
CA SER A 327 10.06 -5.23 11.06
C SER A 327 10.79 -4.19 10.21
N LYS A 328 11.09 -4.58 8.97
CA LYS A 328 11.70 -3.72 7.97
C LYS A 328 10.80 -3.66 6.76
N MET A 329 10.72 -2.48 6.16
CA MET A 329 10.01 -2.29 4.90
C MET A 329 10.81 -2.95 3.77
N ASN A 330 10.16 -3.81 3.00
CA ASN A 330 10.66 -4.37 1.76
C ASN A 330 9.81 -3.83 0.61
N TYR A 331 10.42 -3.06 -0.28
CA TYR A 331 9.75 -2.50 -1.44
C TYR A 331 9.49 -3.59 -2.48
N VAL A 332 8.22 -3.79 -2.83
CA VAL A 332 7.78 -4.84 -3.75
C VAL A 332 7.32 -4.31 -5.10
N GLY A 333 6.90 -3.06 -5.18
CA GLY A 333 6.44 -2.48 -6.44
C GLY A 333 6.28 -0.97 -6.40
N LEU A 334 5.68 -0.44 -7.47
CA LEU A 334 5.38 0.97 -7.64
C LEU A 334 3.97 1.10 -8.23
N ALA A 335 3.20 2.07 -7.74
CA ALA A 335 1.83 2.27 -8.19
C ALA A 335 1.41 3.74 -8.18
N LEU A 336 0.42 4.08 -9.00
CA LEU A 336 -0.16 5.41 -9.05
C LEU A 336 -1.51 5.42 -8.32
N TYR A 337 -1.63 6.29 -7.32
CA TYR A 337 -2.85 6.49 -6.51
C TYR A 337 -3.27 7.97 -6.65
N PRO A 338 -4.19 8.28 -7.58
CA PRO A 338 -4.47 9.66 -7.96
C PRO A 338 -4.95 10.56 -6.82
N SER A 339 -5.81 10.06 -5.94
CA SER A 339 -6.32 10.83 -4.79
C SER A 339 -5.22 11.02 -3.75
N SER A 340 -4.40 10.00 -3.52
CA SER A 340 -3.24 10.06 -2.62
C SER A 340 -2.14 11.03 -3.11
N ALA A 341 -2.07 11.30 -4.41
CA ALA A 341 -1.14 12.29 -4.96
C ALA A 341 -1.51 13.76 -4.63
N TYR A 342 -2.63 14.03 -3.95
CA TYR A 342 -3.04 15.38 -3.55
C TYR A 342 -2.47 15.83 -2.19
N PHE A 343 -1.91 14.90 -1.41
CA PHE A 343 -1.31 15.24 -0.13
C PHE A 343 0.08 15.83 -0.32
N ASN A 344 0.31 17.00 0.26
CA ASN A 344 1.62 17.65 0.26
C ASN A 344 2.55 17.01 1.31
N HIS A 345 3.83 17.29 1.17
CA HIS A 345 4.86 16.80 2.07
C HIS A 345 4.96 17.60 3.38
N ASP A 346 5.13 16.90 4.49
CA ASP A 346 5.78 17.40 5.70
C ASP A 346 6.85 16.40 6.20
N CYS A 347 7.94 16.91 6.76
CA CYS A 347 8.97 16.07 7.40
C CYS A 347 8.45 15.41 8.68
N GLN A 348 7.40 15.94 9.31
CA GLN A 348 6.58 15.32 10.34
C GLN A 348 5.15 15.15 9.77
N PRO A 349 4.87 14.03 9.08
CA PRO A 349 3.57 13.83 8.44
C PRO A 349 2.43 13.76 9.46
N THR A 350 1.20 13.95 8.98
CA THR A 350 -0.01 13.66 9.77
C THR A 350 -0.51 12.24 9.51
N LEU A 351 -0.05 11.60 8.45
CA LEU A 351 -0.55 10.32 7.96
C LEU A 351 0.52 9.23 7.99
N ALA A 352 0.10 8.04 8.44
CA ALA A 352 0.75 6.77 8.22
C ALA A 352 0.25 6.20 6.91
N ARG A 353 1.17 5.72 6.09
CA ARG A 353 0.87 4.94 4.90
C ARG A 353 1.19 3.47 5.15
N TYR A 354 0.26 2.58 4.81
CA TYR A 354 0.48 1.14 4.71
C TYR A 354 -0.39 0.56 3.59
N PHE A 355 -0.29 -0.75 3.37
CA PHE A 355 -0.97 -1.41 2.27
C PHE A 355 -1.76 -2.62 2.74
N VAL A 356 -2.95 -2.79 2.18
CA VAL A 356 -3.73 -4.03 2.22
C VAL A 356 -3.71 -4.62 0.82
N GLY A 357 -2.90 -5.65 0.59
CA GLY A 357 -2.59 -6.08 -0.79
C GLY A 357 -1.90 -4.95 -1.56
N ARG A 358 -2.59 -4.36 -2.54
CA ARG A 358 -2.13 -3.15 -3.25
C ARG A 358 -2.96 -1.91 -2.93
N THR A 359 -4.00 -2.02 -2.14
CA THR A 359 -4.80 -0.87 -1.69
C THR A 359 -3.92 -0.02 -0.78
N LEU A 360 -3.74 1.26 -1.14
CA LEU A 360 -3.05 2.22 -0.30
C LEU A 360 -4.00 2.69 0.79
N VAL A 361 -3.56 2.62 2.04
CA VAL A 361 -4.30 3.11 3.20
C VAL A 361 -3.54 4.27 3.83
N LEU A 362 -4.22 5.41 4.01
CA LEU A 362 -3.71 6.56 4.77
C LEU A 362 -4.51 6.72 6.06
N ARG A 363 -3.79 6.68 7.19
CA ARG A 363 -4.35 6.71 8.54
C ARG A 363 -3.74 7.83 9.37
N THR A 364 -4.51 8.57 10.15
CA THR A 364 -3.98 9.67 10.96
C THR A 364 -3.05 9.15 12.08
N GLU A 365 -1.84 9.70 12.17
CA GLU A 365 -0.85 9.31 13.20
C GLU A 365 -1.02 10.08 14.51
N ARG A 366 -1.69 11.23 14.43
CA ARG A 366 -1.90 12.19 15.52
C ARG A 366 -3.26 12.87 15.35
N PRO A 367 -3.82 13.51 16.39
CA PRO A 367 -5.01 14.31 16.19
C PRO A 367 -4.72 15.48 15.23
N ILE A 368 -5.71 15.81 14.39
CA ILE A 368 -5.66 16.89 13.40
C ILE A 368 -6.84 17.83 13.68
N LYS A 369 -6.58 19.14 13.75
CA LYS A 369 -7.63 20.13 14.01
C LYS A 369 -8.44 20.42 12.75
N ALA A 370 -9.69 20.84 12.93
CA ALA A 370 -10.50 21.37 11.83
C ALA A 370 -9.77 22.53 11.14
N GLY A 371 -9.70 22.48 9.80
CA GLY A 371 -8.99 23.45 8.96
C GLY A 371 -7.48 23.26 8.88
N GLU A 372 -6.90 22.29 9.60
CA GLU A 372 -5.48 21.96 9.48
C GLU A 372 -5.18 21.22 8.16
N GLU A 373 -4.04 21.51 7.56
CA GLU A 373 -3.57 20.80 6.36
C GLU A 373 -3.08 19.40 6.73
N ILE A 374 -3.39 18.44 5.86
CA ILE A 374 -3.07 17.03 6.02
C ILE A 374 -1.88 16.70 5.14
N TYR A 375 -0.85 16.12 5.74
CA TYR A 375 0.44 15.90 5.09
C TYR A 375 0.83 14.42 5.06
N GLU A 376 1.38 14.02 3.92
CA GLU A 376 2.09 12.75 3.74
C GLU A 376 3.61 13.00 3.83
N ASN A 377 4.41 11.94 3.90
CA ASN A 377 5.86 12.04 3.85
C ASN A 377 6.45 11.42 2.59
N TYR A 378 6.94 12.27 1.69
CA TYR A 378 7.66 11.90 0.46
C TYR A 378 9.03 11.19 0.67
N GLY A 379 9.29 10.62 1.86
CA GLY A 379 10.47 9.83 2.20
C GLY A 379 11.37 10.46 3.26
N PRO A 380 11.82 11.72 3.11
CA PRO A 380 12.66 12.37 4.12
C PRO A 380 11.88 12.76 5.38
N ASN A 381 12.09 12.02 6.47
CA ASN A 381 11.49 12.29 7.78
C ASN A 381 12.55 12.82 8.77
N TYR A 382 12.16 13.80 9.60
CA TYR A 382 13.08 14.46 10.54
C TYR A 382 13.62 13.51 11.62
N LEU A 383 12.89 12.44 11.95
CA LEU A 383 13.31 11.45 12.93
C LEU A 383 14.61 10.73 12.54
N TYR A 384 14.91 10.64 11.24
CA TYR A 384 16.02 9.85 10.73
C TYR A 384 17.10 10.65 10.01
N LYS A 385 16.78 11.86 9.52
CA LYS A 385 17.70 12.66 8.68
C LYS A 385 17.74 14.13 9.12
N PRO A 386 18.93 14.76 9.16
CA PRO A 386 19.08 16.20 9.39
C PRO A 386 18.38 17.07 8.35
N THR A 387 18.10 18.32 8.71
CA THR A 387 17.34 19.27 7.87
C THR A 387 17.97 19.49 6.48
N GLU A 388 19.29 19.63 6.40
CA GLU A 388 20.00 19.85 5.15
C GLU A 388 19.81 18.68 4.18
N ASP A 389 20.01 17.45 4.66
CA ASP A 389 19.81 16.23 3.87
C ASP A 389 18.38 16.11 3.37
N ARG A 390 17.39 16.38 4.24
CA ARG A 390 15.97 16.32 3.85
C ARG A 390 15.69 17.31 2.72
N ARG A 391 16.12 18.57 2.86
CA ARG A 391 15.95 19.61 1.83
C ARG A 391 16.65 19.26 0.53
N LYS A 392 17.88 18.72 0.60
CA LYS A 392 18.63 18.29 -0.57
C LYS A 392 17.89 17.19 -1.34
N ILE A 393 17.39 16.17 -0.64
CA ILE A 393 16.64 15.07 -1.26
C ILE A 393 15.33 15.57 -1.87
N LEU A 394 14.55 16.37 -1.14
CA LEU A 394 13.28 16.91 -1.61
C LEU A 394 13.47 17.83 -2.81
N ASN A 395 14.49 18.69 -2.80
CA ASN A 395 14.78 19.56 -3.93
C ASN A 395 15.20 18.76 -5.17
N ALA A 396 16.09 17.77 -5.00
CA ALA A 396 16.55 16.94 -6.10
C ALA A 396 15.42 16.09 -6.72
N ARG A 397 14.53 15.50 -5.90
CA ARG A 397 13.48 14.58 -6.35
C ARG A 397 12.17 15.28 -6.71
N TYR A 398 11.78 16.33 -5.99
CA TYR A 398 10.46 16.98 -6.08
C TYR A 398 10.52 18.49 -6.35
N ARG A 399 11.72 19.07 -6.52
CA ARG A 399 11.92 20.46 -6.98
C ARG A 399 11.28 21.55 -6.12
N PHE A 400 11.17 21.34 -4.81
CA PHE A 400 10.73 22.38 -3.88
C PHE A 400 11.68 22.52 -2.69
N HIS A 401 11.57 23.63 -1.97
CA HIS A 401 12.27 23.86 -0.72
C HIS A 401 11.32 23.64 0.47
N CYS A 402 11.61 22.64 1.32
CA CYS A 402 10.75 22.33 2.45
C CYS A 402 10.83 23.39 3.56
N SER A 403 9.67 23.91 3.94
CA SER A 403 9.49 24.98 4.92
C SER A 403 8.56 24.58 6.08
N CYS A 404 8.42 23.26 6.30
CA CYS A 404 7.70 22.73 7.46
C CYS A 404 8.38 23.11 8.78
N VAL A 405 7.65 22.96 9.90
CA VAL A 405 8.15 23.32 11.24
C VAL A 405 9.47 22.61 11.58
N PRO A 406 9.63 21.27 11.39
CA PRO A 406 10.91 20.61 11.62
C PRO A 406 12.09 21.20 10.82
N CYS A 407 11.84 21.70 9.61
CA CYS A 407 12.88 22.31 8.76
C CYS A 407 13.17 23.77 9.11
N LYS A 408 12.16 24.53 9.56
CA LYS A 408 12.32 25.94 9.98
C LYS A 408 13.03 26.04 11.32
N GLU A 409 12.66 25.20 12.27
CA GLU A 409 13.18 25.21 13.63
C GLU A 409 14.38 24.27 13.82
N ASN A 410 14.84 23.63 12.73
CA ASN A 410 15.97 22.71 12.72
C ASN A 410 15.88 21.62 13.81
N TRP A 411 14.74 20.94 13.88
CA TRP A 411 14.51 19.92 14.89
C TRP A 411 15.54 18.79 14.78
N PRO A 412 16.05 18.28 15.92
CA PRO A 412 17.02 17.19 15.93
C PRO A 412 16.36 15.86 15.54
N ALA A 413 17.17 14.93 15.05
CA ALA A 413 16.74 13.56 14.81
C ALA A 413 16.40 12.84 16.12
N LEU A 414 15.65 11.73 16.03
CA LEU A 414 15.11 11.03 17.21
C LEU A 414 16.18 10.66 18.24
N LYS A 415 17.37 10.23 17.78
CA LYS A 415 18.49 9.85 18.64
C LYS A 415 19.06 11.01 19.48
N ALA A 416 18.83 12.25 19.06
CA ALA A 416 19.30 13.45 19.72
C ALA A 416 18.15 14.21 20.43
N LEU A 417 16.92 13.69 20.37
CA LEU A 417 15.82 14.26 21.15
C LEU A 417 15.96 13.86 22.63
N PRO A 418 15.86 14.82 23.55
CA PRO A 418 15.88 14.52 24.97
C PRO A 418 14.61 13.75 25.38
N GLN A 419 14.78 12.74 26.22
CA GLN A 419 13.66 11.94 26.74
C GLN A 419 12.95 12.62 27.92
N THR A 420 13.69 13.44 28.68
CA THR A 420 13.24 14.10 29.91
C THR A 420 12.62 15.48 29.68
N THR A 421 12.69 16.02 28.47
CA THR A 421 12.16 17.35 28.15
C THR A 421 10.74 17.24 27.61
N ALA A 422 9.85 18.11 28.11
CA ALA A 422 8.50 18.30 27.58
C ALA A 422 8.24 19.79 27.28
N PHE A 423 7.43 20.05 26.28
CA PHE A 423 6.93 21.40 25.98
C PHE A 423 5.41 21.40 26.24
N PHE A 424 5.00 21.80 27.44
CA PHE A 424 3.59 21.83 27.82
C PHE A 424 2.87 22.93 27.06
N ARG A 425 1.70 22.61 26.50
CA ARG A 425 0.80 23.58 25.86
C ARG A 425 0.08 24.39 26.93
N CYS A 426 -0.29 25.62 26.59
CA CYS A 426 -1.20 26.40 27.41
C CYS A 426 -2.55 25.68 27.58
N THR A 427 -3.16 25.80 28.76
CA THR A 427 -4.48 25.25 29.07
C THR A 427 -5.61 25.94 28.31
N ASP A 428 -5.42 27.19 27.87
CA ASP A 428 -6.28 27.82 26.88
C ASP A 428 -6.07 27.16 25.51
N LYS A 429 -7.07 26.40 25.07
CA LYS A 429 -7.04 25.61 23.83
C LYS A 429 -6.97 26.46 22.54
N GLN A 430 -7.31 27.75 22.62
CA GLN A 430 -7.16 28.69 21.50
C GLN A 430 -5.75 29.31 21.45
N CYS A 431 -4.97 29.18 22.53
CA CYS A 431 -3.62 29.70 22.61
C CYS A 431 -2.59 28.72 22.01
N LYS A 432 -1.53 29.28 21.43
CA LYS A 432 -0.37 28.53 20.90
C LYS A 432 0.86 28.59 21.81
N GLY A 433 0.71 29.15 23.01
CA GLY A 433 1.81 29.27 23.97
C GLY A 433 2.24 27.91 24.50
N ILE A 434 3.54 27.79 24.76
CA ILE A 434 4.17 26.58 25.29
C ILE A 434 5.13 26.91 26.43
N PHE A 435 5.39 25.95 27.29
CA PHE A 435 6.34 26.04 28.39
C PHE A 435 7.29 24.84 28.37
N LYS A 436 8.60 25.12 28.38
CA LYS A 436 9.62 24.09 28.43
C LYS A 436 9.78 23.60 29.87
N TYR A 437 9.60 22.30 30.08
CA TYR A 437 9.80 21.61 31.34
C TYR A 437 10.90 20.53 31.18
N GLU A 438 11.81 20.47 32.15
CA GLU A 438 12.78 19.39 32.29
C GLU A 438 12.40 18.53 33.50
N GLU A 439 12.37 17.21 33.32
CA GLU A 439 12.05 16.29 34.40
C GLU A 439 12.99 16.46 35.60
N GLY A 440 12.41 16.55 36.80
CA GLY A 440 13.12 16.86 38.04
C GLY A 440 13.21 18.35 38.39
N GLN A 441 12.80 19.25 37.49
CA GLN A 441 12.63 20.66 37.82
C GLN A 441 11.45 20.86 38.80
N ALA A 442 11.58 21.83 39.70
CA ALA A 442 10.51 22.24 40.61
C ALA A 442 9.25 22.64 39.83
N THR A 443 8.09 22.17 40.32
CA THR A 443 6.78 22.46 39.73
C THR A 443 6.27 23.80 40.25
N ALA A 444 6.60 24.88 39.54
CA ALA A 444 6.00 26.19 39.75
C ALA A 444 5.05 26.51 38.59
N ASP A 445 3.88 27.04 38.92
CA ASP A 445 2.91 27.49 37.93
C ASP A 445 3.51 28.52 36.98
N TRP A 446 3.05 28.51 35.73
CA TRP A 446 3.57 29.39 34.70
C TRP A 446 2.44 30.20 34.05
N THR A 447 2.72 31.48 33.82
CA THR A 447 1.81 32.37 33.09
C THR A 447 2.18 32.33 31.61
N CYS A 448 1.20 32.07 30.75
CA CYS A 448 1.44 31.98 29.32
C CYS A 448 1.84 33.35 28.75
N SER A 449 3.00 33.42 28.09
CA SER A 449 3.50 34.65 27.45
C SER A 449 2.61 35.18 26.32
N ASN A 450 1.70 34.35 25.79
CA ASN A 450 0.90 34.69 24.62
C ASN A 450 -0.50 35.18 24.97
N CYS A 451 -1.11 34.66 26.05
CA CYS A 451 -2.50 34.97 26.43
C CYS A 451 -2.67 35.33 27.91
N ASN A 452 -1.60 35.29 28.71
CA ASN A 452 -1.59 35.52 30.15
C ASN A 452 -2.42 34.54 31.01
N THR A 453 -2.89 33.43 30.43
CA THR A 453 -3.52 32.35 31.19
C THR A 453 -2.53 31.75 32.19
N LEU A 454 -2.96 31.58 33.44
CA LEU A 454 -2.22 30.86 34.47
C LEU A 454 -2.37 29.35 34.25
N ASN A 455 -1.26 28.61 34.26
CA ASN A 455 -1.23 27.18 34.03
C ASN A 455 -0.66 26.48 35.26
N ASN A 456 -1.40 25.49 35.77
CA ASN A 456 -0.95 24.65 36.88
C ASN A 456 0.07 23.62 36.35
N LEU A 457 1.33 23.76 36.73
CA LEU A 457 2.38 22.86 36.25
C LEU A 457 2.32 21.48 36.92
N GLU A 458 1.90 21.41 38.18
CA GLU A 458 1.75 20.15 38.91
C GLU A 458 0.69 19.25 38.27
N ASP A 459 -0.44 19.82 37.85
CA ASP A 459 -1.50 19.12 37.12
C ASP A 459 -0.98 18.60 35.78
N GLN A 460 -0.28 19.43 35.01
CA GLN A 460 0.29 19.06 33.71
C GLN A 460 1.32 17.92 33.83
N VAL A 461 2.19 17.98 34.84
CA VAL A 461 3.16 16.93 35.14
C VAL A 461 2.47 15.63 35.59
N SER A 462 1.41 15.75 36.40
CA SER A 462 0.61 14.60 36.85
C SER A 462 -0.10 13.91 35.70
N MET A 463 -0.71 14.68 34.78
CA MET A 463 -1.31 14.15 33.54
C MET A 463 -0.27 13.46 32.66
N LYS A 464 0.91 14.08 32.45
CA LYS A 464 2.01 13.45 31.70
C LYS A 464 2.39 12.09 32.29
N LYS A 465 2.49 11.98 33.62
CA LYS A 465 2.80 10.71 34.30
C LYS A 465 1.70 9.67 34.12
N ALA A 466 0.43 10.08 34.15
CA ALA A 466 -0.69 9.19 33.88
C ALA A 466 -0.64 8.65 32.44
N TYR A 467 -0.45 9.53 31.45
CA TYR A 467 -0.35 9.11 30.04
C TYR A 467 0.87 8.22 29.77
N GLN A 468 1.98 8.44 30.49
CA GLN A 468 3.15 7.56 30.39
C GLN A 468 2.83 6.10 30.72
N GLN A 469 1.83 5.82 31.57
CA GLN A 469 1.39 4.45 31.85
C GLN A 469 0.79 3.77 30.62
N ASP A 470 0.00 4.52 29.81
CA ASP A 470 -0.54 4.00 28.56
C ASP A 470 0.58 3.72 27.53
N PHE A 471 1.61 4.56 27.49
CA PHE A 471 2.80 4.31 26.67
C PHE A 471 3.50 3.01 27.08
N ASP A 472 3.81 2.86 28.37
CA ASP A 472 4.54 1.71 28.89
C ASP A 472 3.75 0.41 28.68
N GLU A 473 2.44 0.45 28.93
CA GLU A 473 1.53 -0.69 28.72
C GLU A 473 1.42 -1.05 27.23
N GLY A 474 1.31 -0.07 26.34
CA GLY A 474 1.32 -0.28 24.90
C GLY A 474 2.57 -1.01 24.44
N PHE A 475 3.76 -0.58 24.89
CA PHE A 475 5.02 -1.25 24.55
C PHE A 475 5.15 -2.65 25.17
N ARG A 476 4.65 -2.86 26.39
CA ARG A 476 4.58 -4.19 27.01
C ARG A 476 3.76 -5.16 26.15
N LEU A 477 2.56 -4.75 25.75
CA LEU A 477 1.66 -5.53 24.89
C LEU A 477 2.25 -5.81 23.50
N MET A 478 2.99 -4.86 22.92
CA MET A 478 3.76 -5.11 21.68
C MET A 478 4.82 -6.18 21.86
N GLY A 479 5.54 -6.17 22.99
CA GLY A 479 6.50 -7.21 23.34
C GLY A 479 5.86 -8.60 23.46
N GLU A 480 4.61 -8.65 23.91
CA GLU A 480 3.77 -9.87 23.97
C GLU A 480 3.10 -10.21 22.63
N ARG A 481 3.35 -9.43 21.57
CA ARG A 481 2.74 -9.58 20.23
C ARG A 481 1.21 -9.42 20.21
N LYS A 482 0.65 -8.72 21.21
CA LYS A 482 -0.76 -8.34 21.28
C LYS A 482 -0.98 -6.98 20.59
N THR A 483 -0.79 -6.95 19.27
CA THR A 483 -0.73 -5.68 18.50
C THR A 483 -2.02 -4.88 18.53
N ALA A 484 -3.19 -5.53 18.52
CA ALA A 484 -4.49 -4.86 18.61
C ALA A 484 -4.73 -4.18 19.97
N GLU A 485 -4.35 -4.84 21.07
CA GLU A 485 -4.43 -4.25 22.41
C GLU A 485 -3.42 -3.09 22.53
N ALA A 486 -2.19 -3.29 22.05
CA ALA A 486 -1.16 -2.26 22.04
C ALA A 486 -1.57 -1.01 21.25
N GLU A 487 -2.20 -1.18 20.08
CA GLU A 487 -2.74 -0.08 19.27
C GLU A 487 -3.69 0.80 20.09
N THR A 488 -4.55 0.19 20.91
CA THR A 488 -5.54 0.91 21.71
C THR A 488 -4.87 1.85 22.71
N PHE A 489 -3.91 1.33 23.48
CA PHE A 489 -3.17 2.11 24.47
C PHE A 489 -2.29 3.19 23.82
N LEU A 490 -1.57 2.85 22.75
CA LEU A 490 -0.71 3.80 22.06
C LEU A 490 -1.50 4.91 21.35
N SER A 491 -2.67 4.59 20.79
CA SER A 491 -3.55 5.61 20.17
C SER A 491 -4.06 6.58 21.23
N LYS A 492 -4.51 6.06 22.37
CA LYS A 492 -4.93 6.88 23.53
C LYS A 492 -3.79 7.77 24.03
N PHE A 493 -2.59 7.20 24.21
CA PHE A 493 -1.40 7.97 24.59
C PHE A 493 -1.12 9.12 23.62
N VAL A 494 -1.11 8.86 22.31
CA VAL A 494 -0.82 9.90 21.31
C VAL A 494 -1.92 10.96 21.27
N GLU A 495 -3.18 10.56 21.36
CA GLU A 495 -4.35 11.45 21.38
C GLU A 495 -4.27 12.44 22.55
N GLU A 496 -4.15 11.92 23.77
CA GLU A 496 -4.17 12.70 25.01
C GLU A 496 -2.88 13.51 25.20
N THR A 497 -1.73 12.92 24.88
CA THR A 497 -0.44 13.61 25.02
C THR A 497 -0.27 14.72 24.00
N SER A 498 -0.85 14.60 22.80
CA SER A 498 -0.79 15.68 21.77
C SER A 498 -1.55 16.94 22.18
N GLU A 499 -2.58 16.79 23.01
CA GLU A 499 -3.38 17.88 23.59
C GLU A 499 -2.64 18.60 24.73
N LEU A 500 -1.72 17.91 25.39
CA LEU A 500 -0.94 18.40 26.54
C LEU A 500 0.46 18.89 26.16
N ILE A 501 1.14 18.21 25.24
CA ILE A 501 2.55 18.39 24.90
C ILE A 501 2.69 18.75 23.42
N SER A 502 3.52 19.74 23.09
CA SER A 502 3.87 20.08 21.72
C SER A 502 5.06 19.27 21.20
N GLN A 503 5.15 19.17 19.89
CA GLN A 503 6.29 18.58 19.20
C GLN A 503 7.46 19.61 19.14
N PRO A 504 8.72 19.15 19.06
CA PRO A 504 9.14 17.75 19.01
C PRO A 504 9.18 17.10 20.41
N ASN A 505 8.70 15.86 20.53
CA ASN A 505 8.76 15.10 21.77
C ASN A 505 9.15 13.63 21.54
N TYR A 506 10.13 13.11 22.27
CA TYR A 506 10.65 11.76 22.07
C TYR A 506 9.55 10.68 22.13
N HIS A 507 8.78 10.63 23.23
CA HIS A 507 7.78 9.58 23.46
C HIS A 507 6.63 9.62 22.45
N LEU A 508 6.12 10.80 22.08
CA LEU A 508 5.13 10.94 21.01
C LEU A 508 5.64 10.35 19.70
N ASN A 509 6.88 10.65 19.31
CA ASN A 509 7.43 10.15 18.04
C ASN A 509 7.68 8.64 18.06
N VAL A 510 8.11 8.10 19.20
CA VAL A 510 8.27 6.65 19.39
C VAL A 510 6.91 5.94 19.34
N ALA A 511 5.88 6.48 19.99
CA ALA A 511 4.53 5.92 19.95
C ALA A 511 3.90 5.98 18.54
N MET A 512 4.03 7.10 17.83
CA MET A 512 3.56 7.19 16.43
C MET A 512 4.28 6.19 15.51
N ALA A 513 5.59 5.96 15.72
CA ALA A 513 6.33 4.96 14.97
C ALA A 513 5.88 3.52 15.31
N ALA A 514 5.58 3.24 16.57
CA ALA A 514 5.05 1.96 16.99
C ALA A 514 3.64 1.70 16.43
N LEU A 515 2.77 2.71 16.40
CA LEU A 515 1.44 2.63 15.79
C LEU A 515 1.51 2.26 14.30
N ARG A 516 2.40 2.90 13.52
CA ARG A 516 2.65 2.51 12.12
C ARG A 516 2.98 1.02 11.98
N ASN A 517 3.82 0.49 12.88
CA ASN A 517 4.20 -0.91 12.86
C ASN A 517 3.03 -1.83 13.22
N CYS A 518 2.20 -1.46 14.21
CA CYS A 518 0.96 -2.18 14.53
C CYS A 518 0.03 -2.23 13.31
N TRP A 519 -0.26 -1.09 12.69
CA TRP A 519 -1.18 -1.01 11.55
C TRP A 519 -0.68 -1.80 10.33
N SER A 520 0.62 -1.68 10.02
CA SER A 520 1.23 -2.47 8.94
C SER A 520 1.37 -3.95 9.26
N SER A 521 1.15 -4.39 10.52
CA SER A 521 1.21 -5.80 10.88
C SER A 521 -0.06 -6.57 10.51
N TYR A 522 -1.19 -5.87 10.28
CA TYR A 522 -2.47 -6.48 9.94
C TYR A 522 -2.55 -6.96 8.50
N SER A 523 -1.74 -6.41 7.60
CA SER A 523 -1.68 -6.82 6.19
C SER A 523 -0.31 -6.60 5.60
N ASN A 524 0.04 -7.36 4.57
CA ASN A 524 1.37 -7.34 3.94
C ASN A 524 2.53 -7.51 4.94
N PHE A 525 2.35 -8.33 5.99
CA PHE A 525 3.37 -8.62 6.99
C PHE A 525 3.84 -10.07 6.91
N PHE A 526 5.15 -10.29 6.86
CA PHE A 526 5.72 -11.62 6.65
C PHE A 526 6.90 -11.94 7.58
N LEU A 527 6.87 -13.14 8.13
CA LEU A 527 7.99 -13.75 8.85
C LEU A 527 8.80 -14.58 7.85
N ILE A 528 10.02 -14.12 7.55
CA ILE A 528 10.90 -14.73 6.55
C ILE A 528 12.05 -15.51 7.20
#